data_AF-A0A291HML1-F1
#
_entry.id   AF-A0A291HML1-F1
#
_cell.length_a   1.000
_cell.length_b   1.000
_cell.length_c   1.000
_cell.angle_alpha   90.00
_cell.angle_beta   90.00
_cell.angle_gamma   90.00
#
_symmetry.space_group_name_H-M   'P 1'
#
loop_
_entity.id
_entity.type
_entity.pdbx_description
1 polymer ?
#
loop_
_entity_poly.entity_id
_entity_poly.type
_entity_poly.pdbx_seq_one_letter_code
_entity_poly.pdbx_strand_id
1 'polypeptide(L)'
;MLFKRNRARLAELEQQCQQQRQQLQQLTTALADKERELAERQARVAELEDRQLLSQGVFGSMASFGQSLDGLCFSFGSLSSNLDREQATAISAAGQSERAKTILGGIADNLHTLSATTDTTADGVERLSQQAGQIGRIVQLIREVADQTNLLALNAAIEAARAAEAGRGFAVVADEVRKLAERTGNATTEIAGLVDAIQQETHSTRTAMTESARLARLCAEESGIAADDMTRLNRLAHHMERAVVDAARLSGVELANIEELQLKLEVYRVFMEQSDSRPEQIPDETQCRLGQWYYQGEGKTLFAGNADYRALETPHQAMHRFARDAIRHYYAREYPQALAALQGMEQANLNVINGMEKMLAPLRDTGEKTGRQAA
;
A
#
# COMPACT_ATOMS: atom_id res chain seq x y z
N MET A 1 -37.42 -92.87 -78.77
CA MET A 1 -36.18 -92.13 -78.44
C MET A 1 -36.44 -90.79 -77.72
N LEU A 2 -37.49 -90.03 -78.04
CA LEU A 2 -37.80 -88.74 -77.37
C LEU A 2 -37.98 -88.86 -75.84
N PHE A 3 -38.67 -89.88 -75.33
CA PHE A 3 -38.93 -90.05 -73.90
C PHE A 3 -37.67 -90.20 -73.02
N LYS A 4 -36.64 -90.92 -73.50
CA LYS A 4 -35.37 -91.07 -72.75
C LYS A 4 -34.57 -89.76 -72.71
N ARG A 5 -34.58 -89.00 -73.82
CA ARG A 5 -33.90 -87.71 -73.94
C ARG A 5 -34.57 -86.62 -73.09
N ASN A 6 -35.90 -86.63 -73.02
CA ASN A 6 -36.67 -85.76 -72.12
C ASN A 6 -36.48 -86.11 -70.65
N ARG A 7 -36.38 -87.40 -70.28
CA ARG A 7 -36.14 -87.84 -68.90
C ARG A 7 -34.74 -87.48 -68.40
N ALA A 8 -33.71 -87.59 -69.25
CA ALA A 8 -32.35 -87.16 -68.92
C ALA A 8 -32.27 -85.63 -68.74
N ARG A 9 -32.93 -84.86 -69.62
CA ARG A 9 -32.99 -83.39 -69.52
C ARG A 9 -33.78 -82.91 -68.30
N LEU A 10 -34.83 -83.65 -67.89
CA LEU A 10 -35.58 -83.38 -66.66
C LEU A 10 -34.70 -83.59 -65.41
N ALA A 11 -33.96 -84.70 -65.35
CA ALA A 11 -33.05 -84.99 -64.23
C ALA A 11 -31.89 -83.98 -64.14
N GLU A 12 -31.35 -83.54 -65.29
CA GLU A 12 -30.33 -82.48 -65.36
C GLU A 12 -30.89 -81.13 -64.88
N LEU A 13 -32.11 -80.77 -65.30
CA LEU A 13 -32.81 -79.57 -64.81
C LEU A 13 -33.13 -79.65 -63.31
N GLU A 14 -33.54 -80.81 -62.80
CA GLU A 14 -33.77 -81.04 -61.36
C GLU A 14 -32.49 -80.88 -60.55
N GLN A 15 -31.36 -81.42 -61.04
CA GLN A 15 -30.05 -81.26 -60.41
C GLN A 15 -29.59 -79.79 -60.44
N GLN A 16 -29.77 -79.08 -61.55
CA GLN A 16 -29.49 -77.64 -61.65
C GLN A 16 -30.36 -76.83 -60.69
N CYS A 17 -31.66 -77.13 -60.59
CA CYS A 17 -32.59 -76.50 -59.64
C CYS A 17 -32.17 -76.74 -58.19
N GLN A 18 -31.72 -77.95 -57.86
CA GLN A 18 -31.25 -78.29 -56.52
C GLN A 18 -29.94 -77.56 -56.18
N GLN A 19 -29.00 -77.49 -57.13
CA GLN A 19 -27.74 -76.75 -56.97
C GLN A 19 -27.98 -75.24 -56.81
N GLN A 20 -28.88 -74.67 -57.61
CA GLN A 20 -29.27 -73.26 -57.50
C GLN A 20 -29.97 -72.96 -56.16
N ARG A 21 -30.81 -73.87 -55.66
CA ARG A 21 -31.43 -73.73 -54.31
C ARG A 21 -30.39 -73.75 -53.20
N GLN A 22 -29.38 -74.62 -53.29
CA GLN A 22 -28.28 -74.65 -52.33
C GLN A 22 -27.45 -73.36 -52.38
N GLN A 23 -27.14 -72.86 -53.58
CA GLN A 23 -26.44 -71.58 -53.75
C GLN A 23 -27.25 -70.40 -53.21
N LEU A 24 -28.57 -70.36 -53.49
CA LEU A 24 -29.46 -69.34 -52.93
C LEU A 24 -29.49 -69.40 -51.40
N GLN A 25 -29.58 -70.60 -50.82
CA GLN A 25 -29.57 -70.74 -49.36
C GLN A 25 -28.24 -70.28 -48.75
N GLN A 26 -27.11 -70.63 -49.36
CA GLN A 26 -25.79 -70.16 -48.94
C GLN A 26 -25.66 -68.62 -49.05
N LEU A 27 -26.13 -68.04 -50.15
CA LEU A 27 -26.14 -66.60 -50.35
C LEU A 27 -27.03 -65.87 -49.35
N THR A 28 -28.21 -66.41 -49.04
CA THR A 28 -29.12 -65.83 -48.04
C THR A 28 -28.51 -65.84 -46.65
N THR A 29 -27.86 -66.93 -46.24
CA THR A 29 -27.14 -66.98 -44.94
C THR A 29 -25.97 -66.00 -44.92
N ALA A 30 -25.16 -65.94 -45.99
CA ALA A 30 -24.07 -64.99 -46.09
C ALA A 30 -24.54 -63.53 -46.09
N LEU A 31 -25.70 -63.24 -46.70
CA LEU A 31 -26.31 -61.91 -46.69
C LEU A 31 -26.77 -61.54 -45.27
N ALA A 32 -27.45 -62.45 -44.56
CA ALA A 32 -27.87 -62.22 -43.18
C ALA A 32 -26.68 -61.96 -42.23
N ASP A 33 -25.58 -62.70 -42.40
CA ASP A 33 -24.35 -62.47 -41.64
C ASP A 33 -23.74 -61.09 -41.94
N LYS A 34 -23.76 -60.67 -43.22
CA LYS A 34 -23.27 -59.34 -43.63
C LYS A 34 -24.16 -58.21 -43.14
N GLU A 35 -25.48 -58.38 -43.12
CA GLU A 35 -26.43 -57.41 -42.56
C GLU A 35 -26.21 -57.24 -41.05
N ARG A 36 -25.94 -58.33 -40.33
CA ARG A 36 -25.58 -58.27 -38.91
C ARG A 36 -24.25 -57.54 -38.67
N GLU A 37 -23.21 -57.87 -39.45
CA GLU A 37 -21.91 -57.17 -39.38
C GLU A 37 -22.05 -55.67 -39.68
N LEU A 38 -22.91 -55.30 -40.64
CA LEU A 38 -23.21 -53.91 -40.96
C LEU A 38 -23.91 -53.18 -39.80
N ALA A 39 -24.91 -53.81 -39.18
CA ALA A 39 -25.61 -53.24 -38.03
C ALA A 39 -24.67 -53.03 -36.83
N GLU A 40 -23.78 -53.99 -36.54
CA GLU A 40 -22.76 -53.87 -35.50
C GLU A 40 -21.76 -52.74 -35.79
N ARG A 41 -21.32 -52.60 -37.04
CA ARG A 41 -20.45 -51.49 -37.47
C ARG A 41 -21.16 -50.13 -37.37
N GLN A 42 -22.43 -50.05 -37.77
CA GLN A 42 -23.23 -48.82 -37.66
C GLN A 42 -23.41 -48.38 -36.21
N ALA A 43 -23.71 -49.31 -35.31
CA ALA A 43 -23.78 -49.02 -33.87
C ALA A 43 -22.44 -48.50 -33.32
N ARG A 44 -21.32 -49.11 -33.73
CA ARG A 44 -19.99 -48.66 -33.32
C ARG A 44 -19.61 -47.28 -33.88
N VAL A 45 -20.02 -46.97 -35.11
CA VAL A 45 -19.81 -45.63 -35.69
C VAL A 45 -20.62 -44.59 -34.93
N ALA A 46 -21.89 -44.86 -34.63
CA ALA A 46 -22.72 -43.94 -33.83
C ALA A 46 -22.12 -43.67 -32.44
N GLU A 47 -21.60 -44.69 -31.76
CA GLU A 47 -20.91 -44.52 -30.47
C GLU A 47 -19.64 -43.65 -30.60
N LEU A 48 -18.87 -43.82 -31.67
CA LEU A 48 -17.68 -43.01 -31.94
C LEU A 48 -18.05 -41.56 -32.28
N GLU A 49 -19.14 -41.33 -33.03
CA GLU A 49 -19.66 -40.00 -33.35
C GLU A 49 -20.11 -39.26 -32.09
N ASP A 50 -20.84 -39.92 -31.18
CA ASP A 50 -21.24 -39.35 -29.89
C ASP A 50 -20.03 -38.98 -29.03
N ARG A 51 -19.02 -39.85 -28.97
CA ARG A 51 -17.77 -39.57 -28.26
C ARG A 51 -16.97 -38.43 -28.88
N GLN A 52 -16.96 -38.33 -30.21
CA GLN A 52 -16.31 -37.26 -30.94
C GLN A 52 -17.01 -35.92 -30.68
N LEU A 53 -18.35 -35.90 -30.71
CA LEU A 53 -19.15 -34.70 -30.42
C LEU A 53 -18.86 -34.18 -29.01
N LEU A 54 -18.85 -35.07 -27.99
CA LEU A 54 -18.50 -34.70 -26.63
C LEU A 54 -17.08 -34.12 -26.54
N SER A 55 -16.11 -34.78 -27.18
CA SER A 55 -14.70 -34.33 -27.18
C SER A 55 -14.55 -32.96 -27.83
N GLN A 56 -15.18 -32.74 -28.99
CA GLN A 56 -15.19 -31.44 -29.67
C GLN A 56 -15.85 -30.34 -28.83
N GLY A 57 -16.94 -30.65 -28.12
CA GLY A 57 -17.59 -29.70 -27.20
C GLY A 57 -16.69 -29.28 -26.04
N VAL A 58 -16.01 -30.25 -25.41
CA VAL A 58 -15.02 -29.98 -24.34
C VAL A 58 -13.84 -29.17 -24.88
N PHE A 59 -13.31 -29.53 -26.04
CA PHE A 59 -12.21 -28.80 -26.68
C PHE A 59 -12.63 -27.36 -27.02
N GLY A 60 -13.86 -27.14 -27.50
CA GLY A 60 -14.40 -25.80 -27.75
C GLY A 60 -14.42 -24.92 -26.48
N SER A 61 -14.71 -25.52 -25.32
CA SER A 61 -14.68 -24.83 -24.03
C SER A 61 -13.25 -24.46 -23.59
N MET A 62 -12.22 -25.16 -24.07
CA MET A 62 -10.82 -24.82 -23.78
C MET A 62 -10.38 -23.49 -24.40
N ALA A 63 -10.98 -23.06 -25.51
CA ALA A 63 -10.75 -21.72 -26.06
C ALA A 63 -11.22 -20.63 -25.07
N SER A 64 -12.39 -20.80 -24.44
CA SER A 64 -12.88 -19.87 -23.40
C SER A 64 -12.04 -19.92 -22.12
N PHE A 65 -11.47 -21.09 -21.78
CA PHE A 65 -10.49 -21.20 -20.71
C PHE A 65 -9.23 -20.37 -21.01
N GLY A 66 -8.73 -20.40 -22.25
CA GLY A 66 -7.61 -19.55 -22.69
C GLY A 66 -7.89 -18.06 -22.55
N GLN A 67 -9.08 -17.60 -22.96
CA GLN A 67 -9.50 -16.21 -22.76
C GLN A 67 -9.54 -15.82 -21.28
N SER A 68 -9.89 -16.76 -20.39
CA SER A 68 -9.87 -16.53 -18.94
C SER A 68 -8.45 -16.35 -18.43
N LEU A 69 -7.48 -17.13 -18.93
CA LEU A 69 -6.06 -16.94 -18.63
C LEU A 69 -5.53 -15.59 -19.14
N ASP A 70 -5.91 -15.16 -20.35
CA ASP A 70 -5.56 -13.82 -20.87
C ASP A 70 -6.08 -12.71 -19.96
N GLY A 71 -7.32 -12.85 -19.46
CA GLY A 71 -7.92 -11.92 -18.50
C GLY A 71 -7.15 -11.87 -17.17
N LEU A 72 -6.61 -13.00 -16.71
CA LEU A 72 -5.74 -13.04 -15.53
C LEU A 72 -4.40 -12.34 -15.80
N CYS A 73 -3.76 -12.58 -16.94
CA CYS A 73 -2.53 -11.88 -17.33
C CYS A 73 -2.71 -10.35 -17.33
N PHE A 74 -3.81 -9.87 -17.90
CA PHE A 74 -4.15 -8.45 -17.89
C PHE A 74 -4.39 -7.91 -16.46
N SER A 75 -5.08 -8.69 -15.62
CA SER A 75 -5.36 -8.33 -14.23
C SER A 75 -4.08 -8.22 -13.39
N PHE A 76 -3.15 -9.17 -13.54
CA PHE A 76 -1.84 -9.12 -12.87
C PHE A 76 -0.94 -8.00 -13.40
N GLY A 77 -0.99 -7.69 -14.70
CA GLY A 77 -0.33 -6.50 -15.25
C GLY A 77 -0.84 -5.20 -14.61
N SER A 78 -2.16 -5.07 -14.46
CA SER A 78 -2.80 -3.94 -13.78
C SER A 78 -2.44 -3.88 -12.29
N LEU A 79 -2.36 -5.04 -11.62
CA LEU A 79 -1.91 -5.15 -10.24
C LEU A 79 -0.47 -4.65 -10.08
N SER A 80 0.45 -5.01 -10.97
CA SER A 80 1.83 -4.51 -10.96
C SER A 80 1.88 -2.99 -11.03
N SER A 81 1.14 -2.37 -11.94
CA SER A 81 1.09 -0.91 -12.06
C SER A 81 0.50 -0.23 -10.81
N ASN A 82 -0.49 -0.84 -10.18
CA ASN A 82 -1.02 -0.36 -8.90
C ASN A 82 0.02 -0.44 -7.79
N LEU A 83 0.78 -1.53 -7.71
CA LEU A 83 1.84 -1.70 -6.71
C LEU A 83 2.96 -0.66 -6.90
N ASP A 84 3.38 -0.36 -8.13
CA ASP A 84 4.36 0.70 -8.39
C ASP A 84 3.88 2.07 -7.89
N ARG A 85 2.58 2.37 -8.06
CA ARG A 85 1.95 3.60 -7.58
C ARG A 85 1.85 3.66 -6.05
N GLU A 86 1.50 2.54 -5.41
CA GLU A 86 1.49 2.44 -3.95
C GLU A 86 2.91 2.57 -3.37
N GLN A 87 3.92 2.04 -4.04
CA GLN A 87 5.33 2.21 -3.64
C GLN A 87 5.73 3.68 -3.66
N ALA A 88 5.43 4.40 -4.75
CA ALA A 88 5.70 5.83 -4.85
C ALA A 88 4.97 6.64 -3.76
N THR A 89 3.75 6.23 -3.42
CA THR A 89 2.96 6.84 -2.35
C THR A 89 3.59 6.61 -0.98
N ALA A 90 4.05 5.38 -0.69
CA ALA A 90 4.75 5.05 0.55
C ALA A 90 6.03 5.88 0.72
N ILE A 91 6.85 6.00 -0.32
CA ILE A 91 8.08 6.80 -0.31
C ILE A 91 7.77 8.29 -0.07
N SER A 92 6.74 8.82 -0.75
CA SER A 92 6.30 10.20 -0.56
C SER A 92 5.81 10.45 0.86
N ALA A 93 5.04 9.52 1.44
CA ALA A 93 4.56 9.59 2.81
C ALA A 93 5.71 9.60 3.82
N ALA A 94 6.69 8.71 3.68
CA ALA A 94 7.90 8.69 4.52
C ALA A 94 8.64 10.03 4.49
N GLY A 95 8.86 10.57 3.29
CA GLY A 95 9.52 11.87 3.10
C GLY A 95 8.70 13.06 3.62
N GLN A 96 7.36 12.98 3.63
CA GLN A 96 6.51 14.00 4.23
C GLN A 96 6.52 13.92 5.76
N SER A 97 6.45 12.73 6.33
CA SER A 97 6.53 12.52 7.78
C SER A 97 7.86 13.00 8.36
N GLU A 98 8.99 12.73 7.68
CA GLU A 98 10.30 13.19 8.16
C GLU A 98 10.43 14.73 8.13
N ARG A 99 9.91 15.37 7.08
CA ARG A 99 9.85 16.83 7.00
C ARG A 99 8.96 17.43 8.08
N ALA A 100 7.77 16.86 8.28
CA ALA A 100 6.83 17.32 9.32
C ALA A 100 7.45 17.18 10.71
N LYS A 101 8.14 16.07 11.00
CA LYS A 101 8.88 15.87 12.25
C LYS A 101 9.92 16.96 12.49
N THR A 102 10.70 17.30 11.46
CA THR A 102 11.72 18.36 11.54
C THR A 102 11.09 19.72 11.85
N ILE A 103 9.97 20.04 11.18
CA ILE A 103 9.23 21.29 11.41
C ILE A 103 8.69 21.34 12.85
N LEU A 104 8.08 20.26 13.33
CA LEU A 104 7.52 20.18 14.68
C LEU A 104 8.61 20.30 15.77
N GLY A 105 9.78 19.68 15.55
CA GLY A 105 10.95 19.88 16.42
C GLY A 105 11.37 21.36 16.48
N GLY A 106 11.45 22.03 15.33
CA GLY A 106 11.75 23.47 15.29
C GLY A 106 10.68 24.35 15.96
N ILE A 107 9.40 23.97 15.88
CA ILE A 107 8.32 24.66 16.59
C ILE A 107 8.48 24.51 18.10
N ALA A 108 8.78 23.30 18.58
CA ALA A 108 9.01 23.04 20.00
C ALA A 108 10.18 23.88 20.55
N ASP A 109 11.30 23.95 19.82
CA ASP A 109 12.48 24.75 20.18
C ASP A 109 12.15 26.26 20.24
N ASN A 110 11.40 26.76 19.25
CA ASN A 110 10.95 28.15 19.22
C ASN A 110 10.03 28.48 20.41
N LEU A 111 9.14 27.56 20.78
CA LEU A 111 8.22 27.73 21.91
C LEU A 111 8.94 27.67 23.27
N HIS A 112 9.97 26.83 23.41
CA HIS A 112 10.85 26.86 24.58
C HIS A 112 11.58 28.21 24.70
N THR A 113 12.10 28.72 23.59
CA THR A 113 12.76 30.03 23.53
C THR A 113 11.80 31.18 23.87
N LEU A 114 10.57 31.11 23.35
CA LEU A 114 9.50 32.07 23.67
C LEU A 114 9.18 32.06 25.17
N SER A 115 8.99 30.87 25.75
CA SER A 115 8.72 30.71 27.18
C SER A 115 9.83 31.35 28.04
N ALA A 116 11.10 31.05 27.74
CA ALA A 116 12.24 31.61 28.46
C ALA A 116 12.35 33.13 28.32
N THR A 117 12.05 33.67 27.12
CA THR A 117 12.05 35.11 26.88
C THR A 117 10.91 35.80 27.62
N THR A 118 9.73 35.18 27.67
CA THR A 118 8.58 35.67 28.44
C THR A 118 8.87 35.69 29.93
N ASP A 119 9.48 34.63 30.48
CA ASP A 119 9.88 34.58 31.89
C ASP A 119 10.90 35.70 32.21
N THR A 120 11.93 35.88 31.37
CA THR A 120 12.91 36.97 31.51
C THR A 120 12.26 38.36 31.49
N THR A 121 11.28 38.54 30.60
CA THR A 121 10.57 39.82 30.50
C THR A 121 9.69 40.03 31.74
N ALA A 122 9.10 38.97 32.31
CA ALA A 122 8.28 39.04 33.51
C ALA A 122 9.12 39.48 34.73
N ASP A 123 10.37 39.03 34.82
CA ASP A 123 11.34 39.52 35.81
C ASP A 123 11.67 41.02 35.61
N GLY A 124 11.71 41.48 34.37
CA GLY A 124 11.84 42.91 34.04
C GLY A 124 10.66 43.74 34.56
N VAL A 125 9.43 43.28 34.32
CA VAL A 125 8.20 43.92 34.80
C VAL A 125 8.13 43.91 36.33
N GLU A 126 8.58 42.84 36.97
CA GLU A 126 8.64 42.77 38.43
C GLU A 126 9.61 43.81 39.02
N ARG A 127 10.79 43.98 38.42
CA ARG A 127 11.72 45.05 38.84
C ARG A 127 11.11 46.44 38.66
N LEU A 128 10.35 46.67 37.59
CA LEU A 128 9.65 47.95 37.38
C LEU A 128 8.58 48.17 38.45
N SER A 129 7.81 47.13 38.82
CA SER A 129 6.84 47.19 39.91
C SER A 129 7.48 47.55 41.26
N GLN A 130 8.64 46.95 41.56
CA GLN A 130 9.43 47.26 42.75
C GLN A 130 9.94 48.71 42.76
N GLN A 131 10.42 49.21 41.62
CA GLN A 131 10.85 50.61 41.46
C GLN A 131 9.67 51.58 41.63
N ALA A 132 8.51 51.28 41.03
CA ALA A 132 7.29 52.08 41.23
C ALA A 132 6.88 52.12 42.71
N GLY A 133 6.96 50.97 43.42
CA GLY A 133 6.72 50.93 44.86
C GLY A 133 7.73 51.73 45.70
N GLN A 134 9.00 51.80 45.28
CA GLN A 134 9.99 52.69 45.90
C GLN A 134 9.63 54.16 45.69
N ILE A 135 9.24 54.54 44.48
CA ILE A 135 8.80 55.91 44.16
C ILE A 135 7.57 56.28 44.98
N GLY A 136 6.57 55.39 45.09
CA GLY A 136 5.38 55.61 45.91
C GLY A 136 5.70 55.95 47.37
N ARG A 137 6.68 55.25 47.98
CA ARG A 137 7.15 55.57 49.34
C ARG A 137 7.81 56.94 49.44
N ILE A 138 8.60 57.33 48.43
CA ILE A 138 9.24 58.66 48.39
C ILE A 138 8.17 59.76 48.24
N VAL A 139 7.19 59.56 47.36
CA VAL A 139 6.10 60.51 47.13
C VAL A 139 5.27 60.70 48.40
N GLN A 140 4.99 59.61 49.12
CA GLN A 140 4.31 59.66 50.42
C GLN A 140 5.11 60.48 51.46
N LEU A 141 6.43 60.28 51.54
CA LEU A 141 7.29 61.08 52.41
C LEU A 141 7.28 62.57 52.04
N ILE A 142 7.35 62.90 50.74
CA ILE A 142 7.31 64.31 50.29
C ILE A 142 5.97 64.94 50.65
N ARG A 143 4.86 64.20 50.53
CA ARG A 143 3.54 64.66 50.95
C ARG A 143 3.49 64.97 52.44
N GLU A 144 4.02 64.08 53.27
CA GLU A 144 4.12 64.30 54.72
C GLU A 144 4.95 65.54 55.06
N VAL A 145 6.07 65.76 54.36
CA VAL A 145 6.90 66.97 54.51
C VAL A 145 6.15 68.22 54.06
N ALA A 146 5.39 68.16 52.96
CA ALA A 146 4.58 69.28 52.48
C ALA A 146 3.47 69.63 53.48
N ASP A 147 2.77 68.64 54.03
CA ASP A 147 1.73 68.85 55.05
C ASP A 147 2.32 69.44 56.34
N GLN A 148 3.49 68.97 56.78
CA GLN A 148 4.23 69.57 57.91
C GLN A 148 4.68 71.01 57.62
N THR A 149 5.17 71.27 56.41
CA THR A 149 5.60 72.62 55.99
C THR A 149 4.42 73.58 55.93
N ASN A 150 3.26 73.10 55.46
CA ASN A 150 2.02 73.86 55.44
C ASN A 150 1.57 74.25 56.86
N LEU A 151 1.63 73.31 57.80
CA LEU A 151 1.36 73.55 59.23
C LEU A 151 2.35 74.55 59.85
N LEU A 152 3.64 74.43 59.56
CA LEU A 152 4.67 75.35 60.03
C LEU A 152 4.46 76.77 59.48
N ALA A 153 4.14 76.88 58.19
CA ALA A 153 3.87 78.14 57.52
C ALA A 153 2.62 78.82 58.08
N LEU A 154 1.56 78.05 58.36
CA LEU A 154 0.36 78.54 59.01
C LEU A 154 0.66 79.11 60.42
N ASN A 155 1.44 78.38 61.22
CA ASN A 155 1.87 78.86 62.54
C ASN A 155 2.70 80.14 62.45
N ALA A 156 3.60 80.23 61.46
CA ALA A 156 4.40 81.43 61.21
C ALA A 156 3.53 82.63 60.76
N ALA A 157 2.52 82.40 59.92
CA ALA A 157 1.59 83.44 59.49
C ALA A 157 0.77 83.98 60.67
N ILE A 158 0.33 83.11 61.58
CA ILE A 158 -0.38 83.49 62.82
C ILE A 158 0.53 84.38 63.70
N GLU A 159 1.78 83.98 63.90
CA GLU A 159 2.70 84.73 64.76
C GLU A 159 3.14 86.05 64.12
N ALA A 160 3.28 86.09 62.79
CA ALA A 160 3.53 87.32 62.04
C ALA A 160 2.35 88.31 62.14
N ALA A 161 1.11 87.82 62.13
CA ALA A 161 -0.08 88.66 62.37
C ALA A 161 -0.11 89.22 63.80
N ARG A 162 0.37 88.45 64.79
CA ARG A 162 0.52 88.89 66.19
C ARG A 162 1.52 90.03 66.38
N ALA A 163 2.60 90.06 65.60
CA ALA A 163 3.61 91.10 65.64
C ALA A 163 3.20 92.42 64.93
N ALA A 164 1.97 92.51 64.41
CA ALA A 164 1.39 93.70 63.78
C ALA A 164 2.31 94.32 62.70
N GLU A 165 2.65 95.62 62.80
CA GLU A 165 3.48 96.34 61.83
C GLU A 165 4.88 95.71 61.63
N ALA A 166 5.49 95.14 62.67
CA ALA A 166 6.83 94.53 62.60
C ALA A 166 6.82 93.16 61.91
N GLY A 167 5.68 92.46 61.90
CA GLY A 167 5.54 91.11 61.31
C GLY A 167 5.10 91.10 59.84
N ARG A 168 4.80 92.27 59.26
CA ARG A 168 4.14 92.37 57.95
C ARG A 168 4.93 91.72 56.80
N GLY A 169 6.27 91.83 56.81
CA GLY A 169 7.13 91.14 55.84
C GLY A 169 7.19 89.62 56.05
N PHE A 170 7.20 89.17 57.30
CA PHE A 170 7.16 87.74 57.64
C PHE A 170 5.83 87.09 57.28
N ALA A 171 4.71 87.82 57.41
CA ALA A 171 3.39 87.33 57.03
C ALA A 171 3.31 86.99 55.53
N VAL A 172 3.88 87.85 54.66
CA VAL A 172 3.92 87.60 53.20
C VAL A 172 4.75 86.36 52.88
N VAL A 173 5.91 86.19 53.53
CA VAL A 173 6.76 85.01 53.32
C VAL A 173 6.06 83.75 53.81
N ALA A 174 5.43 83.78 54.98
CA ALA A 174 4.71 82.64 55.53
C ALA A 174 3.55 82.19 54.62
N ASP A 175 2.79 83.13 54.06
CA ASP A 175 1.68 82.81 53.17
C ASP A 175 2.16 82.26 51.81
N GLU A 176 3.32 82.70 51.32
CA GLU A 176 3.94 82.13 50.10
C GLU A 176 4.48 80.71 50.34
N VAL A 177 5.12 80.46 51.50
CA VAL A 177 5.54 79.10 51.89
C VAL A 177 4.34 78.18 52.03
N ARG A 178 3.23 78.67 52.60
CA ARG A 178 1.97 77.92 52.73
C ARG A 178 1.42 77.50 51.35
N LYS A 179 1.32 78.44 50.41
CA LYS A 179 0.90 78.15 49.02
C LYS A 179 1.83 77.18 48.31
N LEU A 180 3.14 77.30 48.54
CA LEU A 180 4.12 76.36 47.97
C LEU A 180 3.90 74.95 48.51
N ALA A 181 3.70 74.81 49.81
CA ALA A 181 3.41 73.53 50.47
C ALA A 181 2.10 72.90 49.96
N GLU A 182 1.02 73.67 49.83
CA GLU A 182 -0.25 73.20 49.22
C GLU A 182 -0.04 72.74 47.77
N ARG A 183 0.71 73.50 46.95
CA ARG A 183 1.05 73.10 45.57
C ARG A 183 1.87 71.82 45.53
N THR A 184 2.83 71.66 46.44
CA THR A 184 3.62 70.42 46.57
C THR A 184 2.73 69.24 46.96
N GLY A 185 1.82 69.41 47.92
CA GLY A 185 0.86 68.36 48.32
C GLY A 185 -0.04 67.91 47.16
N ASN A 186 -0.58 68.85 46.38
CA ASN A 186 -1.37 68.54 45.19
C ASN A 186 -0.55 67.77 44.14
N ALA A 187 0.66 68.24 43.83
CA ALA A 187 1.56 67.57 42.90
C ALA A 187 1.92 66.14 43.35
N THR A 188 2.18 65.93 44.65
CA THR A 188 2.45 64.58 45.18
C THR A 188 1.23 63.65 45.07
N THR A 189 0.01 64.18 45.19
CA THR A 189 -1.22 63.38 45.02
C THR A 189 -1.38 62.93 43.57
N GLU A 190 -1.11 63.81 42.60
CA GLU A 190 -1.11 63.45 41.18
C GLU A 190 -0.05 62.39 40.87
N ILE A 191 1.18 62.55 41.39
CA ILE A 191 2.25 61.56 41.20
C ILE A 191 1.87 60.21 41.83
N ALA A 192 1.25 60.20 43.01
CA ALA A 192 0.80 58.97 43.66
C ALA A 192 -0.20 58.21 42.77
N GLY A 193 -1.17 58.91 42.16
CA GLY A 193 -2.11 58.31 41.21
C GLY A 193 -1.41 57.70 39.98
N LEU A 194 -0.37 58.35 39.46
CA LEU A 194 0.44 57.80 38.35
C LEU A 194 1.23 56.54 38.79
N VAL A 195 1.78 56.53 40.00
CA VAL A 195 2.49 55.36 40.54
C VAL A 195 1.54 54.18 40.72
N ASP A 196 0.35 54.40 41.26
CA ASP A 196 -0.67 53.36 41.43
C ASP A 196 -1.10 52.78 40.08
N ALA A 197 -1.28 53.63 39.06
CA ALA A 197 -1.58 53.20 37.70
C ALA A 197 -0.46 52.32 37.11
N ILE A 198 0.81 52.71 37.28
CA ILE A 198 1.97 51.91 36.85
C ILE A 198 2.00 50.55 37.59
N GLN A 199 1.70 50.52 38.88
CA GLN A 199 1.65 49.27 39.64
C GLN A 199 0.54 48.33 39.14
N GLN A 200 -0.66 48.86 38.87
CA GLN A 200 -1.75 48.06 38.33
C GLN A 200 -1.42 47.51 36.94
N GLU A 201 -0.86 48.35 36.06
CA GLU A 201 -0.51 47.96 34.69
C GLU A 201 0.62 46.91 34.68
N THR A 202 1.64 47.07 35.53
CA THR A 202 2.72 46.09 35.68
C THR A 202 2.21 44.75 36.23
N HIS A 203 1.31 44.75 37.21
CA HIS A 203 0.70 43.53 37.73
C HIS A 203 -0.13 42.80 36.66
N SER A 204 -0.95 43.53 35.91
CA SER A 204 -1.73 42.98 34.80
C SER A 204 -0.83 42.37 33.73
N THR A 205 0.21 43.10 33.33
CA THR A 205 1.20 42.66 32.33
C THR A 205 1.90 41.38 32.80
N ARG A 206 2.35 41.32 34.06
CA ARG A 206 3.00 40.12 34.63
C ARG A 206 2.09 38.90 34.58
N THR A 207 0.80 39.07 34.87
CA THR A 207 -0.19 37.98 34.84
C THR A 207 -0.35 37.44 33.42
N ALA A 208 -0.50 38.33 32.42
CA ALA A 208 -0.61 37.95 31.02
C ALA A 208 0.65 37.23 30.51
N MET A 209 1.82 37.63 30.97
CA MET A 209 3.09 37.00 30.61
C MET A 209 3.24 35.61 31.21
N THR A 210 2.87 35.44 32.49
CA THR A 210 2.91 34.12 33.15
C THR A 210 2.02 33.12 32.41
N GLU A 211 0.83 33.56 31.99
CA GLU A 211 -0.07 32.74 31.19
C GLU A 211 0.48 32.45 29.79
N SER A 212 1.09 33.45 29.13
CA SER A 212 1.73 33.28 27.83
C SER A 212 2.88 32.26 27.88
N ALA A 213 3.72 32.32 28.92
CA ALA A 213 4.80 31.37 29.13
C ALA A 213 4.28 29.95 29.38
N ARG A 214 3.15 29.81 30.09
CA ARG A 214 2.47 28.53 30.31
C ARG A 214 1.93 27.94 29.01
N LEU A 215 1.24 28.74 28.20
CA LEU A 215 0.71 28.31 26.89
C LEU A 215 1.83 27.91 25.93
N ALA A 216 2.94 28.65 25.90
CA ALA A 216 4.10 28.30 25.09
C ALA A 216 4.67 26.91 25.45
N ARG A 217 4.77 26.59 26.74
CA ARG A 217 5.22 25.26 27.20
C ARG A 217 4.26 24.15 26.80
N LEU A 218 2.94 24.38 26.92
CA LEU A 218 1.92 23.41 26.50
C LEU A 218 2.02 23.11 25.00
N CYS A 219 2.11 24.15 24.16
CA CYS A 219 2.26 23.97 22.72
C CYS A 219 3.58 23.29 22.34
N ALA A 220 4.66 23.48 23.11
CA ALA A 220 5.93 22.79 22.89
C ALA A 220 5.77 21.28 23.16
N GLU A 221 5.07 20.91 24.24
CA GLU A 221 4.75 19.52 24.56
C GLU A 221 3.86 18.87 23.48
N GLU A 222 2.80 19.56 23.03
CA GLU A 222 1.95 19.10 21.93
C GLU A 222 2.74 18.92 20.63
N SER A 223 3.68 19.82 20.34
CA SER A 223 4.57 19.71 19.18
C SER A 223 5.49 18.49 19.29
N GLY A 224 5.96 18.17 20.50
CA GLY A 224 6.74 16.96 20.78
C GLY A 224 5.94 15.68 20.52
N ILE A 225 4.70 15.61 21.02
CA ILE A 225 3.79 14.47 20.76
C ILE A 225 3.54 14.31 19.26
N ALA A 226 3.28 15.40 18.55
CA ALA A 226 3.08 15.37 17.11
C ALA A 226 4.35 14.88 16.36
N ALA A 227 5.55 15.22 16.83
CA ALA A 227 6.81 14.75 16.25
C ALA A 227 7.01 13.23 16.46
N ASP A 228 6.57 12.69 17.58
CA ASP A 228 6.56 11.25 17.84
C ASP A 228 5.55 10.52 16.93
N ASP A 229 4.37 11.10 16.72
CA ASP A 229 3.39 10.60 15.76
C ASP A 229 3.95 10.58 14.33
N MET A 230 4.71 11.61 13.93
CA MET A 230 5.41 11.61 12.64
C MET A 230 6.46 10.50 12.55
N THR A 231 7.16 10.20 13.65
CA THR A 231 8.10 9.06 13.71
C THR A 231 7.36 7.72 13.56
N ARG A 232 6.15 7.60 14.10
CA ARG A 232 5.29 6.42 13.92
C ARG A 232 4.81 6.30 12.47
N LEU A 233 4.36 7.40 11.85
CA LEU A 233 3.96 7.41 10.44
C LEU A 233 5.13 7.05 9.51
N ASN A 234 6.33 7.55 9.77
CA ASN A 234 7.51 7.20 8.98
C ASN A 234 7.80 5.68 9.04
N ARG A 235 7.69 5.06 10.22
CA ARG A 235 7.81 3.60 10.37
C ARG A 235 6.73 2.83 9.60
N LEU A 236 5.48 3.31 9.62
CA LEU A 236 4.37 2.70 8.88
C LEU A 236 4.59 2.82 7.36
N ALA A 237 5.08 3.96 6.88
CA ALA A 237 5.41 4.16 5.47
C ALA A 237 6.50 3.19 4.99
N HIS A 238 7.58 3.01 5.75
CA HIS A 238 8.60 2.01 5.44
C HIS A 238 8.09 0.56 5.53
N HIS A 239 7.16 0.29 6.44
CA HIS A 239 6.52 -1.02 6.48
C HIS A 239 5.69 -1.27 5.20
N MET A 240 4.91 -0.28 4.78
CA MET A 240 4.13 -0.34 3.54
C MET A 240 5.01 -0.49 2.31
N GLU A 241 6.12 0.23 2.23
CA GLU A 241 7.12 0.10 1.17
C GLU A 241 7.59 -1.35 1.02
N ARG A 242 7.97 -2.01 2.12
CA ARG A 242 8.39 -3.42 2.09
C ARG A 242 7.26 -4.37 1.67
N ALA A 243 6.05 -4.17 2.21
CA ALA A 243 4.90 -5.00 1.87
C ALA A 243 4.52 -4.88 0.38
N VAL A 244 4.61 -3.68 -0.20
CA VAL A 244 4.35 -3.44 -1.62
C VAL A 244 5.40 -4.12 -2.49
N VAL A 245 6.68 -4.03 -2.12
CA VAL A 245 7.77 -4.73 -2.84
C VAL A 245 7.57 -6.25 -2.80
N ASP A 246 7.21 -6.82 -1.66
CA ASP A 246 6.95 -8.26 -1.54
C ASP A 246 5.71 -8.69 -2.34
N ALA A 247 4.65 -7.88 -2.34
CA ALA A 247 3.47 -8.12 -3.17
C ALA A 247 3.79 -8.04 -4.68
N ALA A 248 4.65 -7.10 -5.09
CA ALA A 248 5.07 -6.95 -6.49
C ALA A 248 5.86 -8.17 -6.96
N ARG A 249 6.75 -8.70 -6.12
CA ARG A 249 7.48 -9.93 -6.36
C ARG A 249 6.55 -11.13 -6.54
N LEU A 250 5.62 -11.32 -5.61
CA LEU A 250 4.66 -12.42 -5.69
C LEU A 250 3.78 -12.31 -6.94
N SER A 251 3.28 -11.10 -7.23
CA SER A 251 2.52 -10.82 -8.46
C SER A 251 3.29 -11.18 -9.72
N GLY A 252 4.58 -10.82 -9.80
CA GLY A 252 5.43 -11.17 -10.94
C GLY A 252 5.64 -12.67 -11.12
N VAL A 253 5.72 -13.42 -10.02
CA VAL A 253 5.79 -14.88 -10.05
C VAL A 253 4.47 -15.50 -10.53
N GLU A 254 3.33 -15.10 -9.94
CA GLU A 254 2.03 -15.66 -10.35
C GLU A 254 1.75 -15.41 -11.83
N LEU A 255 2.16 -14.25 -12.34
CA LEU A 255 2.05 -13.94 -13.75
C LEU A 255 2.92 -14.87 -14.62
N ALA A 256 4.16 -15.16 -14.20
CA ALA A 256 4.98 -16.16 -14.88
C ALA A 256 4.32 -17.56 -14.87
N ASN A 257 3.71 -17.97 -13.75
CA ASN A 257 2.98 -19.24 -13.66
C ASN A 257 1.79 -19.29 -14.63
N ILE A 258 1.02 -18.21 -14.76
CA ILE A 258 -0.11 -18.15 -15.69
C ILE A 258 0.38 -18.25 -17.14
N GLU A 259 1.48 -17.58 -17.49
CA GLU A 259 2.07 -17.68 -18.84
C GLU A 259 2.56 -19.11 -19.16
N GLU A 260 3.09 -19.84 -18.17
CA GLU A 260 3.41 -21.27 -18.33
C GLU A 260 2.14 -22.13 -18.56
N LEU A 261 1.02 -21.80 -17.91
CA LEU A 261 -0.27 -22.46 -18.19
C LEU A 261 -0.79 -22.14 -19.59
N GLN A 262 -0.59 -20.92 -20.08
CA GLN A 262 -0.92 -20.54 -21.45
C GLN A 262 -0.09 -21.33 -22.47
N LEU A 263 1.20 -21.54 -22.20
CA LEU A 263 2.06 -22.37 -23.04
C LEU A 263 1.53 -23.81 -23.13
N LYS A 264 1.19 -24.41 -21.99
CA LYS A 264 0.59 -25.76 -21.96
C LYS A 264 -0.71 -25.81 -22.73
N LEU A 265 -1.59 -24.82 -22.52
CA LEU A 265 -2.85 -24.73 -23.24
C LEU A 265 -2.62 -24.66 -24.75
N GLU A 266 -1.61 -23.92 -25.21
CA GLU A 266 -1.26 -23.85 -26.63
C GLU A 266 -0.82 -25.22 -27.18
N VAL A 267 -0.02 -26.00 -26.43
CA VAL A 267 0.33 -27.38 -26.80
C VAL A 267 -0.93 -28.24 -26.92
N TYR A 268 -1.85 -28.17 -25.95
CA TYR A 268 -3.11 -28.91 -26.04
C TYR A 268 -3.97 -28.47 -27.23
N ARG A 269 -4.00 -27.18 -27.56
CA ARG A 269 -4.73 -26.67 -28.74
C ARG A 269 -4.23 -27.28 -30.05
N VAL A 270 -2.94 -27.59 -30.16
CA VAL A 270 -2.40 -28.33 -31.32
C VAL A 270 -2.97 -29.75 -31.38
N PHE A 271 -3.00 -30.46 -30.25
CA PHE A 271 -3.55 -31.83 -30.17
C PHE A 271 -5.06 -31.91 -30.43
N MET A 272 -5.77 -30.81 -30.20
CA MET A 272 -7.20 -30.66 -30.45
C MET A 272 -7.53 -30.09 -31.83
N GLU A 273 -6.52 -29.89 -32.70
CA GLU A 273 -6.68 -29.30 -34.04
C GLU A 273 -7.27 -27.87 -34.01
N GLN A 274 -7.02 -27.13 -32.94
CA GLN A 274 -7.43 -25.72 -32.76
C GLN A 274 -6.27 -24.73 -32.91
N SER A 275 -5.06 -25.23 -33.17
CA SER A 275 -3.86 -24.47 -33.44
C SER A 275 -2.93 -25.25 -34.37
N ASP A 276 -2.22 -24.53 -35.24
CA ASP A 276 -1.24 -25.05 -36.18
C ASP A 276 0.21 -24.82 -35.72
N SER A 277 0.40 -24.47 -34.44
CA SER A 277 1.71 -24.17 -33.85
C SER A 277 2.70 -25.32 -34.03
N ARG A 278 3.89 -24.99 -34.54
CA ARG A 278 5.01 -25.90 -34.76
C ARG A 278 5.96 -25.92 -33.56
N PRO A 279 6.78 -26.98 -33.39
CA PRO A 279 7.71 -27.07 -32.26
C PRO A 279 8.64 -25.86 -32.12
N GLU A 280 9.04 -25.25 -33.23
CA GLU A 280 9.95 -24.09 -33.25
C GLU A 280 9.26 -22.79 -32.80
N GLN A 281 7.93 -22.75 -32.82
CA GLN A 281 7.13 -21.59 -32.39
C GLN A 281 6.86 -21.60 -30.89
N ILE A 282 7.05 -22.75 -30.22
CA ILE A 282 7.01 -22.83 -28.77
C ILE A 282 8.32 -22.24 -28.22
N PRO A 283 8.28 -21.16 -27.41
CA PRO A 283 9.47 -20.58 -26.81
C PRO A 283 10.29 -21.62 -26.04
N ASP A 284 11.61 -21.44 -26.00
CA ASP A 284 12.45 -22.21 -25.08
C ASP A 284 12.37 -21.66 -23.66
N GLU A 285 12.97 -22.38 -22.71
CA GLU A 285 13.01 -22.03 -21.30
C GLU A 285 13.74 -20.72 -21.01
N THR A 286 14.48 -20.15 -21.96
CA THR A 286 15.16 -18.86 -21.79
C THR A 286 14.33 -17.71 -22.36
N GLN A 287 13.44 -18.00 -23.29
CA GLN A 287 12.58 -17.03 -23.97
C GLN A 287 11.26 -16.79 -23.25
N CYS A 288 10.78 -17.75 -22.45
CA CYS A 288 9.58 -17.55 -21.62
C CYS A 288 9.85 -16.59 -20.46
N ARG A 289 8.78 -16.03 -19.87
CA ARG A 289 8.91 -15.06 -18.78
C ARG A 289 9.48 -15.66 -17.50
N LEU A 290 9.12 -16.89 -17.16
CA LEU A 290 9.74 -17.60 -16.05
C LEU A 290 11.25 -17.75 -16.29
N GLY A 291 11.63 -18.05 -17.52
CA GLY A 291 13.00 -18.06 -18.01
C GLY A 291 13.72 -16.72 -17.85
N GLN A 292 13.11 -15.64 -18.31
CA GLN A 292 13.67 -14.30 -18.16
C GLN A 292 13.87 -13.93 -16.69
N TRP A 293 12.87 -14.22 -15.84
CA TRP A 293 12.97 -14.03 -14.39
C TRP A 293 14.08 -14.90 -13.78
N TYR A 294 14.22 -16.14 -14.24
CA TYR A 294 15.23 -17.09 -13.79
C TYR A 294 16.64 -16.67 -14.23
N TYR A 295 16.93 -16.55 -15.53
CA TYR A 295 18.30 -16.40 -16.01
C TYR A 295 18.85 -14.96 -15.93
N GLN A 296 17.99 -13.96 -15.96
CA GLN A 296 18.40 -12.54 -16.14
C GLN A 296 17.72 -11.58 -15.17
N GLY A 297 16.56 -11.94 -14.61
CA GLY A 297 15.73 -11.05 -13.81
C GLY A 297 15.96 -11.13 -12.30
N GLU A 298 14.90 -10.77 -11.57
CA GLU A 298 14.91 -10.69 -10.10
C GLU A 298 15.17 -12.05 -9.44
N GLY A 299 14.72 -13.14 -10.08
CA GLY A 299 14.98 -14.52 -9.65
C GLY A 299 16.45 -14.78 -9.39
N LYS A 300 17.30 -14.41 -10.36
CA LYS A 300 18.75 -14.56 -10.25
C LYS A 300 19.35 -13.67 -9.16
N THR A 301 18.94 -12.41 -9.14
CA THR A 301 19.51 -11.42 -8.24
C THR A 301 19.23 -11.76 -6.78
N LEU A 302 18.04 -12.26 -6.48
CA LEU A 302 17.60 -12.53 -5.11
C LEU A 302 17.79 -13.98 -4.66
N PHE A 303 17.63 -14.95 -5.55
CA PHE A 303 17.51 -16.36 -5.16
C PHE A 303 18.62 -17.26 -5.71
N ALA A 304 19.63 -16.76 -6.44
CA ALA A 304 20.72 -17.59 -6.97
C ALA A 304 21.45 -18.44 -5.91
N GLY A 305 21.51 -17.98 -4.65
CA GLY A 305 22.07 -18.73 -3.53
C GLY A 305 21.15 -19.84 -2.97
N ASN A 306 19.86 -19.80 -3.28
CA ASN A 306 18.86 -20.73 -2.76
C ASN A 306 18.93 -22.08 -3.53
N ALA A 307 18.97 -23.19 -2.79
CA ALA A 307 18.96 -24.53 -3.38
C ALA A 307 17.64 -24.85 -4.10
N ASP A 308 16.51 -24.42 -3.56
CA ASP A 308 15.19 -24.64 -4.17
C ASP A 308 15.06 -23.87 -5.49
N TYR A 309 15.61 -22.65 -5.56
CA TYR A 309 15.68 -21.87 -6.80
C TYR A 309 16.48 -22.60 -7.88
N ARG A 310 17.69 -23.08 -7.57
CA ARG A 310 18.51 -23.86 -8.53
C ARG A 310 17.82 -25.14 -8.97
N ALA A 311 17.05 -25.77 -8.08
CA ALA A 311 16.30 -26.98 -8.40
C ALA A 311 15.15 -26.76 -9.41
N LEU A 312 14.73 -25.52 -9.68
CA LEU A 312 13.71 -25.20 -10.68
C LEU A 312 14.18 -25.40 -12.12
N GLU A 313 15.49 -25.28 -12.38
CA GLU A 313 16.03 -25.22 -13.75
C GLU A 313 15.77 -26.50 -14.54
N THR A 314 16.06 -27.65 -13.94
CA THR A 314 15.89 -28.96 -14.59
C THR A 314 14.44 -29.27 -14.96
N PRO A 315 13.44 -29.16 -14.04
CA PRO A 315 12.04 -29.37 -14.41
C PRO A 315 11.53 -28.29 -15.38
N HIS A 316 12.01 -27.05 -15.31
CA HIS A 316 11.64 -26.00 -16.26
C HIS A 316 12.14 -26.30 -17.70
N GLN A 317 13.43 -26.64 -17.86
CA GLN A 317 13.98 -27.10 -19.14
C GLN A 317 13.24 -28.34 -19.68
N ALA A 318 12.91 -29.28 -18.79
CA ALA A 318 12.17 -30.48 -19.17
C ALA A 318 10.77 -30.15 -19.70
N MET A 319 10.07 -29.20 -19.10
CA MET A 319 8.74 -28.77 -19.53
C MET A 319 8.74 -28.27 -20.98
N HIS A 320 9.65 -27.34 -21.34
CA HIS A 320 9.77 -26.83 -22.70
C HIS A 320 10.22 -27.89 -23.72
N ARG A 321 11.17 -28.74 -23.34
CA ARG A 321 11.60 -29.86 -24.19
C ARG A 321 10.42 -30.79 -24.48
N PHE A 322 9.68 -31.21 -23.45
CA PHE A 322 8.53 -32.09 -23.62
C PHE A 322 7.39 -31.44 -24.40
N ALA A 323 7.14 -30.14 -24.24
CA ALA A 323 6.18 -29.39 -25.04
C ALA A 323 6.51 -29.47 -26.55
N ARG A 324 7.77 -29.22 -26.90
CA ARG A 324 8.25 -29.29 -28.30
C ARG A 324 8.23 -30.72 -28.85
N ASP A 325 8.64 -31.69 -28.05
CA ASP A 325 8.65 -33.11 -28.43
C ASP A 325 7.22 -33.63 -28.65
N ALA A 326 6.26 -33.23 -27.80
CA ALA A 326 4.86 -33.59 -27.94
C ALA A 326 4.28 -33.15 -29.30
N ILE A 327 4.51 -31.89 -29.68
CA ILE A 327 4.07 -31.36 -30.99
C ILE A 327 4.79 -32.06 -32.14
N ARG A 328 6.10 -32.33 -32.01
CA ARG A 328 6.88 -33.00 -33.06
C ARG A 328 6.34 -34.41 -33.33
N HIS A 329 6.13 -35.21 -32.29
CA HIS A 329 5.57 -36.55 -32.41
C HIS A 329 4.12 -36.52 -32.89
N TYR A 330 3.32 -35.52 -32.49
CA TYR A 330 1.95 -35.34 -32.98
C TYR A 330 1.91 -35.17 -34.51
N TYR A 331 2.71 -34.26 -35.08
CA TYR A 331 2.76 -34.07 -36.53
C TYR A 331 3.38 -35.26 -37.27
N ALA A 332 4.29 -36.01 -36.63
CA ALA A 332 4.82 -37.27 -37.16
C ALA A 332 3.81 -38.43 -37.09
N ARG A 333 2.62 -38.23 -36.48
CA ARG A 333 1.60 -39.26 -36.21
C ARG A 333 2.07 -40.37 -35.27
N GLU A 334 3.05 -40.07 -34.43
CA GLU A 334 3.60 -40.95 -33.40
C GLU A 334 2.84 -40.74 -32.08
N TYR A 335 1.54 -41.01 -32.08
CA TYR A 335 0.63 -40.65 -30.97
C TYR A 335 1.04 -41.20 -29.60
N PRO A 336 1.54 -42.44 -29.45
CA PRO A 336 1.99 -42.93 -28.14
C PRO A 336 3.14 -42.10 -27.55
N GLN A 337 4.11 -41.71 -28.38
CA GLN A 337 5.23 -40.87 -27.99
C GLN A 337 4.77 -39.44 -27.71
N ALA A 338 3.85 -38.91 -28.52
CA ALA A 338 3.27 -37.59 -28.33
C ALA A 338 2.55 -37.47 -26.97
N LEU A 339 1.75 -38.49 -26.59
CA LEU A 339 1.06 -38.54 -25.31
C LEU A 339 2.02 -38.71 -24.13
N ALA A 340 3.08 -39.52 -24.28
CA ALA A 340 4.12 -39.67 -23.25
C ALA A 340 4.86 -38.34 -23.00
N ALA A 341 5.18 -37.60 -24.07
CA ALA A 341 5.78 -36.27 -23.95
C ALA A 341 4.81 -35.27 -23.30
N LEU A 342 3.52 -35.29 -23.65
CA LEU A 342 2.49 -34.45 -23.04
C LEU A 342 2.38 -34.69 -21.52
N GLN A 343 2.40 -35.95 -21.09
CA GLN A 343 2.44 -36.31 -19.66
C GLN A 343 3.73 -35.84 -18.98
N GLY A 344 4.88 -35.96 -19.67
CA GLY A 344 6.15 -35.44 -19.19
C GLY A 344 6.14 -33.93 -18.97
N MET A 345 5.50 -33.18 -19.87
CA MET A 345 5.31 -31.72 -19.75
C MET A 345 4.48 -31.38 -18.50
N GLU A 346 3.36 -32.08 -18.27
CA GLU A 346 2.52 -31.88 -17.08
C GLU A 346 3.29 -32.12 -15.78
N GLN A 347 3.99 -33.24 -15.69
CA GLN A 347 4.75 -33.59 -14.49
C GLN A 347 5.90 -32.60 -14.23
N ALA A 348 6.57 -32.16 -15.30
CA ALA A 348 7.64 -31.17 -15.21
C ALA A 348 7.10 -29.81 -14.71
N ASN A 349 5.97 -29.34 -15.25
CA ASN A 349 5.34 -28.11 -14.81
C ASN A 349 4.86 -28.17 -13.35
N LEU A 350 4.27 -29.29 -12.91
CA LEU A 350 3.92 -29.48 -11.49
C LEU A 350 5.13 -29.39 -10.57
N ASN A 351 6.29 -29.94 -10.99
CA ASN A 351 7.52 -29.84 -10.22
C ASN A 351 8.03 -28.39 -10.13
N VAL A 352 7.89 -27.61 -11.21
CA VAL A 352 8.21 -26.16 -11.21
C VAL A 352 7.30 -25.42 -10.23
N ILE A 353 5.98 -25.58 -10.34
CA ILE A 353 5.00 -24.89 -9.48
C ILE A 353 5.25 -25.23 -8.00
N ASN A 354 5.37 -26.50 -7.65
CA ASN A 354 5.64 -26.92 -6.28
C ASN A 354 6.98 -26.40 -5.74
N GLY A 355 8.02 -26.36 -6.59
CA GLY A 355 9.30 -25.78 -6.24
C GLY A 355 9.21 -24.27 -5.97
N MET A 356 8.44 -23.56 -6.79
CA MET A 356 8.21 -22.12 -6.64
C MET A 356 7.41 -21.82 -5.37
N GLU A 357 6.35 -22.58 -5.08
CA GLU A 357 5.57 -22.43 -3.84
C GLU A 357 6.45 -22.61 -2.60
N LYS A 358 7.27 -23.67 -2.57
CA LYS A 358 8.19 -23.92 -1.47
C LYS A 358 9.19 -22.78 -1.29
N MET A 359 9.74 -22.28 -2.38
CA MET A 359 10.73 -21.19 -2.37
C MET A 359 10.12 -19.87 -1.86
N LEU A 360 8.85 -19.60 -2.19
CA LEU A 360 8.18 -18.32 -1.92
C LEU A 360 7.34 -18.32 -0.63
N ALA A 361 7.15 -19.47 0.02
CA ALA A 361 6.44 -19.56 1.29
C ALA A 361 6.88 -18.52 2.34
N PRO A 362 8.20 -18.21 2.52
CA PRO A 362 8.63 -17.19 3.47
C PRO A 362 8.14 -15.77 3.15
N LEU A 363 7.95 -15.44 1.86
CA LEU A 363 7.46 -14.14 1.41
C LEU A 363 5.94 -13.99 1.54
N ARG A 364 5.20 -15.11 1.58
CA ARG A 364 3.75 -15.12 1.85
C ARG A 364 3.47 -14.93 3.35
N ASP A 365 4.31 -15.50 4.21
CA ASP A 365 4.14 -15.50 5.67
C ASP A 365 4.46 -14.14 6.34
N THR A 366 5.25 -13.28 5.68
CA THR A 366 5.51 -11.89 6.11
C THR A 366 4.27 -10.99 5.97
N GLY A 367 3.35 -11.30 5.04
CA GLY A 367 2.07 -10.60 4.88
C GLY A 367 1.05 -10.92 5.99
N GLU A 368 1.02 -12.14 6.51
CA GLU A 368 0.05 -12.54 7.54
C GLU A 368 0.43 -12.08 8.96
N LYS A 369 1.72 -12.11 9.29
CA LYS A 369 2.19 -11.67 10.63
C LYS A 369 2.04 -10.17 10.85
N THR A 370 2.09 -9.39 9.78
CA THR A 370 1.96 -7.93 9.83
C THR A 370 0.49 -7.50 9.93
N GLY A 371 -0.44 -8.26 9.33
CA GLY A 371 -1.89 -8.07 9.52
C GLY A 371 -2.39 -8.42 10.93
N ARG A 372 -1.79 -9.40 11.61
CA ARG A 372 -2.16 -9.81 12.99
C ARG A 372 -1.60 -8.94 14.11
N GLN A 373 -0.60 -8.09 13.84
CA GLN A 373 -0.08 -7.12 14.82
C GLN A 373 -0.73 -5.73 14.71
N ALA A 374 -1.58 -5.51 13.69
CA ALA A 374 -2.30 -4.26 13.45
C ALA A 374 -3.79 -4.31 13.85
N ALA A 375 -4.27 -5.47 14.33
CA ALA A 375 -5.58 -5.68 14.95
C ALA A 375 -5.39 -6.05 16.42
#